data_AF-B1N4Z3-F1
#
_entry.id   AF-B1N4Z3-F1
#
_cell.length_a   1.000
_cell.length_b   1.000
_cell.length_c   1.000
_cell.angle_alpha   90.00
_cell.angle_beta   90.00
_cell.angle_gamma   90.00
#
_symmetry.space_group_name_H-M   'P 1'
#
loop_
_entity.id
_entity.type
_entity.pdbx_description
1 polymer ?
#
loop_
_entity_poly.entity_id
_entity_poly.type
_entity_poly.pdbx_seq_one_letter_code
_entity_poly.pdbx_strand_id
1 'polypeptide(L)'
;MTKTLEKMFLANVILYLETLETLYQFQMINSKCFDAVKMLRINPGLKPQNMINNPEEMTSVGYSFTKELQFFPFLETLKLTFFSPLILCYIPTSVKRIYLQKEIDDEQVSFLLPLKEKIVELKLFTYDSPIDFEQFPLLTKISLRTYCSVPTTTNYLEQFFTNKNHKFELVHLKMLKFFEESFIQTLNEYNIRSLVIDLNDLNQIRKVLDISTRCIRDIKICCSSWIEGLNSKVVTVNDNWMYQKNIQFEELLKEMYIPKINVINLQEINLKKFDFLRSLSFDKCEVDALNLPKEIHHITLKESDIFHIEQLTSLQELILINCTFLSSLPIHCTKLKMDQCLFNIPKIPIDNELKELDLFKSNADISYFTNLTNLCFNSIKITNKLPKMNQLKRLSFTRCVIKIQLDVPSSVTQFCISTMSDKMISLSEAKNIKRIKCVDIVNEINLDELYYYPVHQKVGNQLQNIIENANELICTPLIINDFISTPNKIKKLILISQYSVHTISSIINLHSWESLNELWIETSDNKFILPITLKKLLIKSCYNISINNLEDVLLKEVYLECNTSIIPHLNSSVEKLYFDTYNKEVNIQLLKRFPHLFSIE
;
A
#
# COMPACT_ATOMS: atom_id res chain seq x y z
N MET A 1 -8.09 -44.92 -14.25
CA MET A 1 -8.58 -44.06 -13.14
C MET A 1 -7.50 -43.13 -12.57
N THR A 2 -6.23 -43.54 -12.45
CA THR A 2 -5.13 -42.71 -11.92
C THR A 2 -4.91 -41.38 -12.66
N LYS A 3 -5.03 -41.36 -14.00
CA LYS A 3 -4.86 -40.15 -14.83
C LYS A 3 -5.85 -39.01 -14.53
N THR A 4 -7.04 -39.30 -13.98
CA THR A 4 -8.05 -38.30 -13.63
C THR A 4 -7.81 -37.72 -12.24
N LEU A 5 -7.35 -38.55 -11.30
CA LEU A 5 -7.08 -38.15 -9.91
C LEU A 5 -5.92 -37.15 -9.83
N GLU A 6 -4.84 -37.39 -10.60
CA GLU A 6 -3.69 -36.47 -10.67
C GLU A 6 -4.10 -35.07 -11.16
N LYS A 7 -4.96 -34.99 -12.17
CA LYS A 7 -5.48 -33.71 -12.69
C LYS A 7 -6.35 -32.99 -11.67
N MET A 8 -7.19 -33.72 -10.93
CA MET A 8 -8.01 -33.16 -9.86
C MET A 8 -7.15 -32.63 -8.70
N PHE A 9 -6.08 -33.34 -8.33
CA PHE A 9 -5.15 -32.87 -7.31
C PHE A 9 -4.44 -31.59 -7.75
N LEU A 10 -3.89 -31.57 -8.97
CA LEU A 10 -3.26 -30.39 -9.56
C LEU A 10 -4.24 -29.21 -9.66
N ALA A 11 -5.51 -29.47 -9.98
CA ALA A 11 -6.55 -28.43 -10.02
C ALA A 11 -6.78 -27.76 -8.66
N ASN A 12 -6.70 -28.51 -7.56
CA ASN A 12 -6.79 -27.93 -6.22
C ASN A 12 -5.57 -27.09 -5.87
N VAL A 13 -4.36 -27.46 -6.34
CA VAL A 13 -3.14 -26.67 -6.13
C VAL A 13 -3.25 -25.29 -6.79
N ILE A 14 -3.87 -25.20 -7.98
CA ILE A 14 -4.06 -23.93 -8.70
C ILE A 14 -4.82 -22.90 -7.84
N LEU A 15 -5.74 -23.33 -6.97
CA LEU A 15 -6.51 -22.44 -6.09
C LEU A 15 -5.66 -21.73 -5.03
N TYR A 16 -4.42 -22.17 -4.81
CA TYR A 16 -3.45 -21.57 -3.89
C TYR A 16 -2.38 -20.74 -4.61
N LEU A 17 -2.43 -20.64 -5.95
CA LEU A 17 -1.55 -19.76 -6.70
C LEU A 17 -1.98 -18.31 -6.51
N GLU A 18 -1.01 -17.43 -6.28
CA GLU A 18 -1.30 -16.03 -5.95
C GLU A 18 -1.19 -15.09 -7.16
N THR A 19 -0.48 -15.48 -8.23
CA THR A 19 -0.10 -14.59 -9.34
C THR A 19 -0.28 -15.23 -10.73
N LEU A 20 -0.43 -14.40 -11.77
CA LEU A 20 -0.48 -14.89 -13.16
C LEU A 20 0.83 -15.54 -13.61
N GLU A 21 1.95 -15.02 -13.15
CA GLU A 21 3.27 -15.57 -13.46
C GLU A 21 3.41 -17.00 -12.94
N THR A 22 3.02 -17.24 -11.68
CA THR A 22 3.07 -18.58 -11.09
C THR A 22 2.10 -19.53 -11.79
N LEU A 23 0.92 -19.05 -12.21
CA LEU A 23 -0.01 -19.83 -13.05
C LEU A 23 0.59 -20.19 -14.41
N TYR A 24 1.25 -19.24 -15.08
CA TYR A 24 1.89 -19.47 -16.37
C TYR A 24 3.03 -20.48 -16.24
N GLN A 25 3.91 -20.30 -15.25
CA GLN A 25 4.99 -21.25 -14.95
C GLN A 25 4.44 -22.63 -14.65
N PHE A 26 3.35 -22.74 -13.88
CA PHE A 26 2.69 -24.00 -13.58
C PHE A 26 2.21 -24.73 -14.84
N GLN A 27 1.59 -24.01 -15.80
CA GLN A 27 1.17 -24.59 -17.07
C GLN A 27 2.33 -25.15 -17.90
N MET A 28 3.52 -24.55 -17.79
CA MET A 28 4.71 -24.96 -18.54
C MET A 28 5.40 -26.21 -17.96
N ILE A 29 5.06 -26.64 -16.74
CA ILE A 29 5.70 -27.82 -16.10
C ILE A 29 5.45 -29.10 -16.91
N ASN A 30 4.20 -29.37 -17.28
CA ASN A 30 3.82 -30.49 -18.15
C ASN A 30 2.37 -30.34 -18.67
N SER A 31 1.98 -31.20 -19.62
CA SER A 31 0.64 -31.20 -20.22
C SER A 31 -0.50 -31.45 -19.24
N LYS A 32 -0.28 -32.19 -18.14
CA LYS A 32 -1.31 -32.42 -17.11
C LYS A 32 -1.61 -31.14 -16.32
N CYS A 33 -0.60 -30.31 -16.05
CA CYS A 33 -0.78 -29.01 -15.41
C CYS A 33 -1.61 -28.06 -16.30
N PHE A 34 -1.31 -28.03 -17.59
CA PHE A 34 -2.10 -27.28 -18.58
C PHE A 34 -3.56 -27.75 -18.63
N ASP A 35 -3.79 -29.06 -18.70
CA ASP A 35 -5.14 -29.65 -18.68
C ASP A 35 -5.90 -29.34 -17.38
N ALA A 36 -5.21 -29.35 -16.22
CA ALA A 36 -5.81 -29.05 -14.93
C ALA A 36 -6.32 -27.61 -14.86
N VAL A 37 -5.57 -26.65 -15.42
CA VAL A 37 -6.02 -25.25 -15.53
C VAL A 37 -7.29 -25.14 -16.38
N LYS A 38 -7.30 -25.77 -17.56
CA LYS A 38 -8.47 -25.73 -18.46
C LYS A 38 -9.72 -26.39 -17.88
N MET A 39 -9.59 -27.33 -16.95
CA MET A 39 -10.73 -28.02 -16.33
C MET A 39 -11.42 -27.17 -15.26
N LEU A 40 -10.73 -26.17 -14.69
CA LEU A 40 -11.29 -25.36 -13.62
C LEU A 40 -12.44 -24.47 -14.11
N ARG A 41 -13.51 -24.47 -13.33
CA ARG A 41 -14.70 -23.64 -13.53
C ARG A 41 -14.76 -22.44 -12.59
N ILE A 42 -13.73 -22.28 -11.77
CA ILE A 42 -13.54 -21.19 -10.84
C ILE A 42 -12.12 -20.67 -10.98
N ASN A 43 -11.96 -19.36 -10.97
CA ASN A 43 -10.63 -18.75 -10.94
C ASN A 43 -10.12 -18.67 -9.48
N PRO A 44 -8.79 -18.71 -9.28
CA PRO A 44 -8.19 -18.55 -7.95
C PRO A 44 -8.38 -17.13 -7.39
N GLY A 45 -8.69 -16.13 -8.23
CA GLY A 45 -8.78 -14.72 -7.82
C GLY A 45 -7.39 -14.12 -7.67
N LEU A 46 -6.55 -14.29 -8.71
CA LEU A 46 -5.14 -13.91 -8.66
C LEU A 46 -5.00 -12.46 -8.25
N LYS A 47 -4.12 -12.19 -7.29
CA LYS A 47 -3.78 -10.82 -6.94
C LYS A 47 -2.91 -10.28 -8.07
N PRO A 48 -3.17 -9.06 -8.57
CA PRO A 48 -2.14 -8.33 -9.30
C PRO A 48 -0.91 -8.25 -8.40
N GLN A 49 0.26 -8.69 -8.88
CA GLN A 49 1.51 -8.60 -8.11
C GLN A 49 1.71 -7.14 -7.66
N ASN A 50 2.02 -6.95 -6.37
CA ASN A 50 2.43 -5.68 -5.76
C ASN A 50 1.59 -4.44 -6.11
N MET A 51 0.35 -4.35 -5.61
CA MET A 51 -0.40 -3.07 -5.67
C MET A 51 0.23 -1.90 -4.88
N ILE A 52 1.42 -2.06 -4.31
CA ILE A 52 2.10 -1.04 -3.50
C ILE A 52 2.96 -0.18 -4.43
N ASN A 53 2.40 0.97 -4.82
CA ASN A 53 3.11 2.14 -5.31
C ASN A 53 3.88 2.03 -6.66
N ASN A 54 3.73 0.96 -7.46
CA ASN A 54 4.32 0.89 -8.80
C ASN A 54 3.25 0.85 -9.92
N PRO A 55 3.05 1.96 -10.64
CA PRO A 55 2.09 2.02 -11.73
C PRO A 55 2.32 1.11 -12.95
N GLU A 56 3.54 0.60 -13.16
CA GLU A 56 3.80 -0.45 -14.16
C GLU A 56 2.92 -1.69 -13.93
N GLU A 57 2.47 -1.90 -12.69
CA GLU A 57 1.63 -3.03 -12.27
C GLU A 57 0.13 -2.66 -12.27
N MET A 58 -0.26 -1.40 -12.41
CA MET A 58 -1.69 -1.00 -12.40
C MET A 58 -2.34 -1.00 -13.79
N THR A 59 -1.60 -0.63 -14.85
CA THR A 59 -1.99 -0.96 -16.25
C THR A 59 -2.15 -2.46 -16.48
N SER A 60 -1.59 -3.26 -15.58
CA SER A 60 -1.73 -4.71 -15.59
C SER A 60 -3.08 -5.20 -15.08
N VAL A 61 -3.95 -4.47 -14.36
CA VAL A 61 -5.12 -5.12 -13.71
C VAL A 61 -6.17 -5.60 -14.72
N GLY A 62 -6.59 -4.77 -15.67
CA GLY A 62 -7.53 -5.17 -16.73
C GLY A 62 -6.93 -6.19 -17.69
N TYR A 63 -5.66 -6.02 -18.06
CA TYR A 63 -4.90 -6.98 -18.87
C TYR A 63 -4.73 -8.33 -18.14
N SER A 64 -4.40 -8.29 -16.85
CA SER A 64 -4.23 -9.45 -15.98
C SER A 64 -5.56 -10.16 -15.81
N PHE A 65 -6.64 -9.43 -15.61
CA PHE A 65 -7.97 -10.00 -15.48
C PHE A 65 -8.40 -10.68 -16.79
N THR A 66 -8.30 -10.00 -17.93
CA THR A 66 -8.62 -10.60 -19.23
C THR A 66 -7.72 -11.80 -19.55
N LYS A 67 -6.42 -11.75 -19.21
CA LYS A 67 -5.51 -12.90 -19.29
C LYS A 67 -5.91 -14.04 -18.36
N GLU A 68 -6.31 -13.75 -17.13
CA GLU A 68 -6.84 -14.73 -16.19
C GLU A 68 -8.06 -15.43 -16.79
N LEU A 69 -9.02 -14.68 -17.32
CA LEU A 69 -10.19 -15.24 -18.00
C LEU A 69 -9.79 -16.14 -19.19
N GLN A 70 -8.78 -15.75 -19.98
CA GLN A 70 -8.27 -16.57 -21.09
C GLN A 70 -7.68 -17.91 -20.62
N PHE A 71 -7.10 -17.98 -19.41
CA PHE A 71 -6.58 -19.23 -18.86
C PHE A 71 -7.70 -20.21 -18.46
N PHE A 72 -8.89 -19.70 -18.11
CA PHE A 72 -10.01 -20.50 -17.62
C PHE A 72 -11.23 -20.41 -18.57
N PRO A 73 -11.20 -21.11 -19.72
CA PRO A 73 -12.21 -20.95 -20.77
C PRO A 73 -13.62 -21.44 -20.40
N PHE A 74 -13.78 -22.20 -19.31
CA PHE A 74 -15.07 -22.76 -18.86
C PHE A 74 -15.51 -22.21 -17.50
N LEU A 75 -15.16 -20.96 -17.19
CA LEU A 75 -15.55 -20.30 -15.94
C LEU A 75 -17.07 -20.26 -15.77
N GLU A 76 -17.54 -20.80 -14.64
CA GLU A 76 -18.91 -20.67 -14.15
C GLU A 76 -18.97 -19.80 -12.88
N THR A 77 -17.86 -19.74 -12.14
CA THR A 77 -17.73 -18.96 -10.90
C THR A 77 -16.53 -18.04 -11.00
N LEU A 78 -16.71 -16.77 -10.63
CA LEU A 78 -15.69 -15.75 -10.65
C LEU A 78 -15.44 -15.23 -9.22
N LYS A 79 -14.19 -15.25 -8.77
CA LYS A 79 -13.69 -14.59 -7.57
C LYS A 79 -12.98 -13.31 -7.97
N LEU A 80 -13.43 -12.19 -7.43
CA LEU A 80 -12.87 -10.86 -7.67
C LEU A 80 -12.22 -10.34 -6.40
N THR A 81 -10.89 -10.18 -6.43
CA THR A 81 -10.07 -9.64 -5.32
C THR A 81 -9.84 -8.13 -5.42
N PHE A 82 -10.34 -7.51 -6.48
CA PHE A 82 -10.38 -6.07 -6.73
C PHE A 82 -11.75 -5.71 -7.36
N PHE A 83 -12.06 -4.43 -7.44
CA PHE A 83 -13.31 -3.94 -8.06
C PHE A 83 -13.00 -2.83 -9.08
N SER A 84 -13.61 -2.91 -10.26
CA SER A 84 -13.61 -1.84 -11.25
C SER A 84 -14.85 -1.99 -12.13
N PRO A 85 -15.65 -0.92 -12.35
CA PRO A 85 -16.82 -0.98 -13.23
C PRO A 85 -16.51 -1.45 -14.65
N LEU A 86 -15.33 -1.10 -15.17
CA LEU A 86 -14.87 -1.53 -16.49
C LEU A 86 -14.73 -3.05 -16.55
N ILE A 87 -14.15 -3.66 -15.51
CA ILE A 87 -13.87 -5.10 -15.47
C ILE A 87 -15.17 -5.94 -15.45
N LEU A 88 -16.25 -5.40 -14.88
CA LEU A 88 -17.56 -6.05 -14.90
C LEU A 88 -18.09 -6.27 -16.33
N CYS A 89 -17.73 -5.40 -17.28
CA CYS A 89 -18.10 -5.56 -18.69
C CYS A 89 -17.44 -6.77 -19.35
N TYR A 90 -16.36 -7.32 -18.76
CA TYR A 90 -15.61 -8.46 -19.33
C TYR A 90 -16.03 -9.80 -18.79
N ILE A 91 -16.97 -9.83 -17.85
CA ILE A 91 -17.39 -11.08 -17.23
C ILE A 91 -18.09 -11.94 -18.29
N PRO A 92 -17.54 -13.12 -18.61
CA PRO A 92 -18.13 -13.98 -19.63
C PRO A 92 -19.58 -14.33 -19.29
N THR A 93 -20.42 -14.49 -20.31
CA THR A 93 -21.82 -14.89 -20.13
C THR A 93 -21.95 -16.25 -19.45
N SER A 94 -20.95 -17.13 -19.60
CA SER A 94 -20.85 -18.43 -18.93
C SER A 94 -20.77 -18.34 -17.40
N VAL A 95 -20.32 -17.20 -16.87
CA VAL A 95 -20.23 -16.97 -15.43
C VAL A 95 -21.64 -16.82 -14.86
N LYS A 96 -21.96 -17.69 -13.90
CA LYS A 96 -23.24 -17.76 -13.19
C LYS A 96 -23.14 -17.24 -11.76
N ARG A 97 -21.94 -17.20 -11.18
CA ARG A 97 -21.69 -16.84 -9.78
C ARG A 97 -20.49 -15.91 -9.65
N ILE A 98 -20.62 -14.85 -8.87
CA ILE A 98 -19.57 -13.86 -8.62
C ILE A 98 -19.40 -13.70 -7.12
N TYR A 99 -18.15 -13.83 -6.66
CA TYR A 99 -17.71 -13.62 -5.29
C TYR A 99 -16.83 -12.37 -5.25
N LEU A 100 -17.37 -11.26 -4.77
CA LEU A 100 -16.65 -9.99 -4.67
C LEU A 100 -15.99 -9.90 -3.28
N GLN A 101 -14.70 -10.22 -3.22
CA GLN A 101 -13.93 -10.27 -1.97
C GLN A 101 -13.33 -8.92 -1.58
N LYS A 102 -13.31 -7.96 -2.50
CA LYS A 102 -12.92 -6.57 -2.25
C LYS A 102 -14.12 -5.81 -1.67
N GLU A 103 -13.88 -5.04 -0.62
CA GLU A 103 -14.89 -4.11 -0.08
C GLU A 103 -15.11 -2.95 -1.06
N ILE A 104 -16.38 -2.69 -1.37
CA ILE A 104 -16.84 -1.57 -2.18
C ILE A 104 -17.68 -0.61 -1.33
N ASP A 105 -17.85 0.63 -1.77
CA ASP A 105 -18.76 1.59 -1.13
C ASP A 105 -20.20 1.51 -1.67
N ASP A 106 -21.12 2.23 -1.04
CA ASP A 106 -22.53 2.29 -1.42
C ASP A 106 -22.77 2.95 -2.78
N GLU A 107 -21.97 3.97 -3.16
CA GLU A 107 -22.01 4.60 -4.48
C GLU A 107 -21.70 3.60 -5.61
N GLN A 108 -20.78 2.65 -5.36
CA GLN A 108 -20.34 1.64 -6.31
C GLN A 108 -21.35 0.51 -6.55
N VAL A 109 -22.33 0.32 -5.67
CA VAL A 109 -23.30 -0.78 -5.79
C VAL A 109 -24.15 -0.66 -7.06
N SER A 110 -24.38 0.55 -7.54
CA SER A 110 -25.10 0.80 -8.80
C SER A 110 -24.48 0.08 -10.01
N PHE A 111 -23.17 -0.15 -10.01
CA PHE A 111 -22.47 -0.89 -11.07
C PHE A 111 -22.70 -2.40 -11.02
N LEU A 112 -23.14 -2.95 -9.87
CA LEU A 112 -23.44 -4.37 -9.72
C LEU A 112 -24.85 -4.73 -10.17
N LEU A 113 -25.77 -3.76 -10.27
CA LEU A 113 -27.17 -4.00 -10.63
C LEU A 113 -27.35 -4.78 -11.95
N PRO A 114 -26.57 -4.54 -13.03
CA PRO A 114 -26.65 -5.36 -14.25
C PRO A 114 -26.28 -6.84 -14.05
N LEU A 115 -25.54 -7.15 -12.98
CA LEU A 115 -25.06 -8.49 -12.65
C LEU A 115 -25.73 -9.06 -11.39
N LYS A 116 -26.81 -8.44 -10.91
CA LYS A 116 -27.43 -8.73 -9.62
C LYS A 116 -27.81 -10.21 -9.43
N GLU A 117 -28.24 -10.87 -10.51
CA GLU A 117 -28.60 -12.29 -10.55
C GLU A 117 -27.40 -13.24 -10.43
N LYS A 118 -26.17 -12.73 -10.42
CA LYS A 118 -24.92 -13.51 -10.35
C LYS A 118 -24.17 -13.30 -9.04
N ILE A 119 -24.46 -12.26 -8.26
CA ILE A 119 -23.70 -11.92 -7.06
C ILE A 119 -24.03 -12.89 -5.92
N VAL A 120 -23.01 -13.58 -5.39
CA VAL A 120 -23.13 -14.59 -4.31
C VAL A 120 -22.48 -14.12 -3.01
N GLU A 121 -21.37 -13.39 -3.10
CA GLU A 121 -20.66 -12.81 -1.97
C GLU A 121 -20.37 -11.33 -2.25
N LEU A 122 -20.64 -10.47 -1.26
CA LEU A 122 -20.41 -9.03 -1.31
C LEU A 122 -19.74 -8.55 -0.02
N LYS A 123 -18.83 -7.57 -0.14
CA LYS A 123 -18.32 -6.79 0.99
C LYS A 123 -18.61 -5.32 0.74
N LEU A 124 -19.32 -4.69 1.68
CA LEU A 124 -19.88 -3.36 1.51
C LEU A 124 -19.50 -2.47 2.68
N PHE A 125 -18.99 -1.28 2.38
CA PHE A 125 -18.92 -0.16 3.30
C PHE A 125 -20.03 0.84 2.96
N THR A 126 -20.80 1.24 3.95
CA THR A 126 -21.94 2.16 3.75
C THR A 126 -21.90 3.27 4.79
N TYR A 127 -22.31 4.46 4.36
CA TYR A 127 -22.45 5.63 5.21
C TYR A 127 -23.89 5.71 5.74
N ASP A 128 -24.74 6.54 5.12
CA ASP A 128 -26.11 6.80 5.54
C ASP A 128 -27.16 6.26 4.54
N SER A 129 -26.74 5.54 3.49
CA SER A 129 -27.59 5.05 2.41
C SER A 129 -27.74 3.53 2.45
N PRO A 130 -28.78 2.98 3.10
CA PRO A 130 -28.96 1.54 3.16
C PRO A 130 -29.33 0.97 1.78
N ILE A 131 -28.86 -0.24 1.54
CA ILE A 131 -29.05 -0.96 0.28
C ILE A 131 -29.84 -2.22 0.57
N ASP A 132 -31.00 -2.35 -0.09
CA ASP A 132 -31.80 -3.56 0.03
C ASP A 132 -31.08 -4.74 -0.65
N PHE A 133 -30.77 -5.79 0.12
CA PHE A 133 -30.14 -7.01 -0.40
C PHE A 133 -31.09 -7.94 -1.15
N GLU A 134 -32.41 -7.74 -1.06
CA GLU A 134 -33.39 -8.50 -1.86
C GLU A 134 -33.17 -8.31 -3.36
N GLN A 135 -32.57 -7.18 -3.78
CA GLN A 135 -32.23 -6.95 -5.18
C GLN A 135 -31.17 -7.92 -5.73
N PHE A 136 -30.48 -8.70 -4.88
CA PHE A 136 -29.45 -9.69 -5.24
C PHE A 136 -29.89 -11.13 -4.89
N PRO A 137 -30.68 -11.82 -5.72
CA PRO A 137 -31.34 -13.08 -5.33
C PRO A 137 -30.40 -14.24 -4.97
N LEU A 138 -29.17 -14.26 -5.50
CA LEU A 138 -28.17 -15.30 -5.20
C LEU A 138 -27.23 -14.93 -4.04
N LEU A 139 -27.36 -13.75 -3.45
CA LEU A 139 -26.48 -13.28 -2.39
C LEU A 139 -26.66 -14.17 -1.15
N THR A 140 -25.60 -14.82 -0.71
CA THR A 140 -25.63 -15.70 0.48
C THR A 140 -24.59 -15.31 1.51
N LYS A 141 -23.58 -14.52 1.13
CA LYS A 141 -22.52 -14.06 2.02
C LYS A 141 -22.36 -12.55 1.93
N ILE A 142 -22.43 -11.87 3.06
CA ILE A 142 -22.27 -10.42 3.13
C ILE A 142 -21.32 -10.05 4.27
N SER A 143 -20.38 -9.14 4.00
CA SER A 143 -19.65 -8.40 5.03
C SER A 143 -20.05 -6.94 4.93
N LEU A 144 -20.76 -6.44 5.92
CA LEU A 144 -21.29 -5.09 5.97
C LEU A 144 -20.58 -4.30 7.06
N ARG A 145 -19.87 -3.25 6.66
CA ARG A 145 -19.25 -2.27 7.54
C ARG A 145 -20.05 -0.98 7.44
N THR A 146 -20.58 -0.50 8.55
CA THR A 146 -21.49 0.66 8.55
C THR A 146 -20.91 1.84 9.31
N TYR A 147 -21.12 3.04 8.78
CA TYR A 147 -20.80 4.32 9.40
C TYR A 147 -22.01 5.24 9.30
N CYS A 148 -23.01 5.04 10.16
CA CYS A 148 -24.15 5.97 10.22
C CYS A 148 -23.76 7.18 11.08
N SER A 149 -23.88 8.37 10.49
CA SER A 149 -23.51 9.63 11.14
C SER A 149 -24.63 10.18 12.03
N VAL A 150 -25.87 9.74 11.79
CA VAL A 150 -27.07 10.25 12.44
C VAL A 150 -27.50 9.31 13.58
N PRO A 151 -27.57 9.78 14.84
CA PRO A 151 -27.90 8.93 15.99
C PRO A 151 -29.37 8.44 16.04
N THR A 152 -30.21 8.76 15.05
CA THR A 152 -31.67 8.61 15.13
C THR A 152 -32.27 7.52 14.21
N THR A 153 -31.48 6.76 13.47
CA THR A 153 -32.03 5.72 12.59
C THR A 153 -32.23 4.41 13.37
N THR A 154 -33.27 4.38 14.22
CA THR A 154 -33.87 3.09 14.62
C THR A 154 -34.26 2.34 13.34
N ASN A 155 -33.87 1.06 13.23
CA ASN A 155 -34.14 0.18 12.09
C ASN A 155 -33.26 0.46 10.85
N TYR A 156 -32.04 0.98 11.04
CA TYR A 156 -31.10 1.17 9.92
C TYR A 156 -30.66 -0.17 9.33
N LEU A 157 -30.24 -1.12 10.17
CA LEU A 157 -29.82 -2.44 9.71
C LEU A 157 -30.97 -3.22 9.08
N GLU A 158 -32.20 -3.06 9.55
CA GLU A 158 -33.38 -3.72 8.99
C GLU A 158 -33.62 -3.37 7.51
N GLN A 159 -33.23 -2.16 7.08
CA GLN A 159 -33.40 -1.70 5.70
C GLN A 159 -32.51 -2.46 4.70
N PHE A 160 -31.46 -3.13 5.16
CA PHE A 160 -30.65 -4.00 4.31
C PHE A 160 -31.28 -5.39 4.12
N PHE A 161 -32.10 -5.83 5.07
CA PHE A 161 -32.64 -7.19 5.15
C PHE A 161 -34.17 -7.18 5.05
N THR A 162 -34.74 -6.43 4.12
CA THR A 162 -36.19 -6.27 3.95
C THR A 162 -36.90 -7.62 3.80
N ASN A 163 -36.32 -8.55 3.02
CA ASN A 163 -36.78 -9.92 2.88
C ASN A 163 -36.17 -10.85 3.94
N LYS A 164 -36.93 -11.04 5.03
CA LYS A 164 -36.56 -11.94 6.14
C LYS A 164 -36.36 -13.41 5.72
N ASN A 165 -36.95 -13.86 4.62
CA ASN A 165 -36.82 -15.25 4.15
C ASN A 165 -35.57 -15.50 3.31
N HIS A 166 -34.90 -14.43 2.85
CA HIS A 166 -33.67 -14.53 2.06
C HIS A 166 -32.59 -15.30 2.82
N LYS A 167 -32.11 -16.39 2.23
CA LYS A 167 -31.19 -17.30 2.90
C LYS A 167 -29.75 -16.81 2.84
N PHE A 168 -29.24 -16.31 3.96
CA PHE A 168 -27.82 -15.99 4.12
C PHE A 168 -27.07 -17.14 4.80
N GLU A 169 -25.98 -17.57 4.19
CA GLU A 169 -25.02 -18.50 4.80
C GLU A 169 -24.15 -17.81 5.86
N LEU A 170 -23.72 -16.57 5.57
CA LEU A 170 -22.86 -15.79 6.44
C LEU A 170 -23.19 -14.31 6.33
N VAL A 171 -23.44 -13.68 7.47
CA VAL A 171 -23.51 -12.21 7.60
C VAL A 171 -22.40 -11.80 8.55
N HIS A 172 -21.55 -10.86 8.14
CA HIS A 172 -20.55 -10.25 9.01
C HIS A 172 -20.86 -8.76 9.15
N LEU A 173 -21.13 -8.31 10.37
CA LEU A 173 -21.50 -6.93 10.68
C LEU A 173 -20.40 -6.24 11.47
N LYS A 174 -20.00 -5.05 11.01
CA LYS A 174 -19.10 -4.16 11.75
C LYS A 174 -19.72 -2.77 11.82
N MET A 175 -20.21 -2.40 13.00
CA MET A 175 -20.86 -1.11 13.24
C MET A 175 -19.86 -0.15 13.88
N LEU A 176 -19.48 0.92 13.18
CA LEU A 176 -18.36 1.79 13.62
C LEU A 176 -18.76 2.87 14.62
N LYS A 177 -19.89 3.55 14.39
CA LYS A 177 -20.32 4.72 15.18
C LYS A 177 -21.61 4.54 15.98
N PHE A 178 -22.33 3.46 15.74
CA PHE A 178 -23.58 3.15 16.43
C PHE A 178 -23.64 1.66 16.77
N PHE A 179 -24.59 1.30 17.62
CA PHE A 179 -24.90 -0.09 17.94
C PHE A 179 -26.42 -0.23 17.99
N GLU A 180 -26.97 -1.02 17.07
CA GLU A 180 -28.41 -1.18 16.96
C GLU A 180 -28.87 -2.48 17.65
N GLU A 181 -29.10 -2.38 18.95
CA GLU A 181 -29.49 -3.52 19.78
C GLU A 181 -30.80 -4.18 19.33
N SER A 182 -31.76 -3.37 18.85
CA SER A 182 -33.08 -3.83 18.36
C SER A 182 -32.95 -4.86 17.24
N PHE A 183 -32.10 -4.58 16.24
CA PHE A 183 -31.84 -5.51 15.14
C PHE A 183 -31.23 -6.83 15.64
N ILE A 184 -30.31 -6.76 16.61
CA ILE A 184 -29.70 -7.97 17.19
C ILE A 184 -30.74 -8.82 17.94
N GLN A 185 -31.70 -8.19 18.60
CA GLN A 185 -32.78 -8.89 19.31
C GLN A 185 -33.76 -9.59 18.35
N THR A 186 -33.98 -9.05 17.14
CA THR A 186 -34.90 -9.60 16.12
C THR A 186 -34.22 -10.57 15.15
N LEU A 187 -32.94 -10.91 15.32
CA LEU A 187 -32.16 -11.78 14.41
C LEU A 187 -32.80 -13.14 14.10
N ASN A 188 -33.57 -13.70 15.04
CA ASN A 188 -34.26 -14.98 14.85
C ASN A 188 -35.30 -14.93 13.73
N GLU A 189 -35.79 -13.74 13.38
CA GLU A 189 -36.82 -13.53 12.37
C GLU A 189 -36.28 -13.59 10.93
N TYR A 190 -34.98 -13.29 10.73
CA TYR A 190 -34.31 -13.32 9.43
C TYR A 190 -33.90 -14.74 9.07
N ASN A 191 -33.44 -15.09 7.87
CA ASN A 191 -32.95 -16.46 7.54
C ASN A 191 -31.42 -16.48 7.38
N ILE A 192 -30.71 -16.27 8.49
CA ILE A 192 -29.25 -16.17 8.57
C ILE A 192 -28.70 -17.39 9.30
N ARG A 193 -27.83 -18.16 8.63
CA ARG A 193 -27.25 -19.38 9.21
C ARG A 193 -26.14 -19.08 10.22
N SER A 194 -25.22 -18.18 9.88
CA SER A 194 -24.09 -17.78 10.72
C SER A 194 -23.95 -16.26 10.69
N LEU A 195 -23.76 -15.67 11.87
CA LEU A 195 -23.58 -14.23 12.04
C LEU A 195 -22.25 -13.97 12.75
N VAL A 196 -21.44 -13.08 12.19
CA VAL A 196 -20.25 -12.55 12.84
C VAL A 196 -20.51 -11.07 13.15
N ILE A 197 -20.23 -10.65 14.38
CA ILE A 197 -20.38 -9.24 14.78
C ILE A 197 -19.04 -8.75 15.33
N ASP A 198 -18.46 -7.73 14.71
CA ASP A 198 -17.23 -7.06 15.17
C ASP A 198 -17.60 -5.87 16.07
N LEU A 199 -17.24 -5.96 17.34
CA LEU A 199 -17.52 -4.97 18.39
C LEU A 199 -16.23 -4.63 19.14
N ASN A 200 -16.08 -3.37 19.53
CA ASN A 200 -14.92 -2.89 20.29
C ASN A 200 -15.28 -2.31 21.66
N ASP A 201 -16.55 -2.39 22.06
CA ASP A 201 -17.03 -1.94 23.37
C ASP A 201 -17.49 -3.13 24.22
N LEU A 202 -16.99 -3.20 25.46
CA LEU A 202 -17.25 -4.33 26.35
C LEU A 202 -18.73 -4.43 26.74
N ASN A 203 -19.44 -3.31 26.89
CA ASN A 203 -20.87 -3.33 27.24
C ASN A 203 -21.72 -3.85 26.08
N GLN A 204 -21.40 -3.45 24.85
CA GLN A 204 -22.04 -3.99 23.65
C GLN A 204 -21.76 -5.49 23.50
N ILE A 205 -20.51 -5.92 23.71
CA ILE A 205 -20.13 -7.34 23.70
C ILE A 205 -20.96 -8.14 24.71
N ARG A 206 -21.09 -7.64 25.95
CA ARG A 206 -21.90 -8.29 27.00
C ARG A 206 -23.37 -8.42 26.59
N LYS A 207 -23.96 -7.36 26.04
CA LYS A 207 -25.35 -7.40 25.52
C LYS A 207 -25.54 -8.46 24.44
N VAL A 208 -24.62 -8.53 23.46
CA VAL A 208 -24.71 -9.52 22.39
C VAL A 208 -24.47 -10.94 22.92
N LEU A 209 -23.57 -11.13 23.88
CA LEU A 209 -23.39 -12.42 24.56
C LEU A 209 -24.69 -12.87 25.23
N ASP A 210 -25.34 -11.99 25.99
CA ASP A 210 -26.62 -12.30 26.64
C ASP A 210 -27.69 -12.68 25.62
N ILE A 211 -27.80 -11.95 24.51
CA ILE A 211 -28.74 -12.28 23.42
C ILE A 211 -28.38 -13.63 22.78
N SER A 212 -27.10 -13.89 22.53
CA SER A 212 -26.64 -15.14 21.89
C SER A 212 -27.00 -16.39 22.68
N THR A 213 -27.07 -16.31 24.02
CA THR A 213 -27.50 -17.46 24.85
C THR A 213 -28.96 -17.87 24.61
N ARG A 214 -29.79 -16.94 24.10
CA ARG A 214 -31.22 -17.15 23.83
C ARG A 214 -31.50 -17.37 22.34
N CYS A 215 -30.50 -17.17 21.49
CA CYS A 215 -30.60 -17.29 20.05
C CYS A 215 -30.29 -18.72 19.61
N ILE A 216 -31.05 -19.27 18.67
CA ILE A 216 -30.84 -20.64 18.16
C ILE A 216 -29.64 -20.69 17.19
N ARG A 217 -29.08 -19.53 16.83
CA ARG A 217 -28.09 -19.37 15.74
C ARG A 217 -26.66 -19.31 16.23
N ASP A 218 -25.75 -19.66 15.31
CA ASP A 218 -24.31 -19.48 15.50
C ASP A 218 -23.95 -18.00 15.34
N ILE A 219 -23.95 -17.27 16.46
CA ILE A 219 -23.43 -15.89 16.57
C ILE A 219 -21.99 -15.95 17.09
N LYS A 220 -21.06 -15.47 16.26
CA LYS A 220 -19.65 -15.29 16.64
C LYS A 220 -19.39 -13.81 16.87
N ILE A 221 -18.84 -13.51 18.04
CA ILE A 221 -18.49 -12.13 18.40
C ILE A 221 -16.99 -12.00 18.19
N CYS A 222 -16.62 -11.01 17.40
CA CYS A 222 -15.25 -10.64 17.14
C CYS A 222 -14.93 -9.31 17.83
N CYS A 223 -13.70 -9.16 18.27
CA CYS A 223 -13.18 -7.90 18.79
C CYS A 223 -11.84 -7.60 18.15
N SER A 224 -11.64 -6.37 17.69
CA SER A 224 -10.37 -5.94 17.10
C SER A 224 -9.30 -5.58 18.14
N SER A 225 -9.54 -5.84 19.41
CA SER A 225 -8.55 -5.66 20.48
C SER A 225 -8.89 -6.52 21.67
N TRP A 226 -7.90 -6.92 22.45
CA TRP A 226 -8.21 -7.51 23.76
C TRP A 226 -8.67 -6.44 24.73
N ILE A 227 -9.74 -6.72 25.48
CA ILE A 227 -10.29 -5.85 26.51
C ILE A 227 -10.36 -6.65 27.81
N GLU A 228 -9.98 -6.05 28.94
CA GLU A 228 -10.07 -6.74 30.23
C GLU A 228 -11.51 -7.17 30.53
N GLY A 229 -11.67 -8.41 30.98
CA GLY A 229 -13.00 -9.00 31.24
C GLY A 229 -13.74 -9.47 29.98
N LEU A 230 -13.04 -9.61 28.84
CA LEU A 230 -13.57 -10.29 27.66
C LEU A 230 -14.00 -11.72 28.01
N ASN A 231 -15.16 -12.15 27.51
CA ASN A 231 -15.57 -13.55 27.62
C ASN A 231 -14.73 -14.42 26.67
N SER A 232 -14.35 -15.63 27.09
CA SER A 232 -13.56 -16.57 26.28
C SER A 232 -14.22 -17.01 24.96
N LYS A 233 -15.54 -16.79 24.81
CA LYS A 233 -16.27 -17.02 23.57
C LYS A 233 -16.04 -15.95 22.49
N VAL A 234 -15.45 -14.80 22.84
CA VAL A 234 -15.19 -13.71 21.91
C VAL A 234 -13.85 -13.91 21.21
N VAL A 235 -13.84 -13.85 19.89
CA VAL A 235 -12.65 -14.06 19.06
C VAL A 235 -11.93 -12.73 18.86
N THR A 236 -10.66 -12.63 19.26
CA THR A 236 -9.85 -11.43 18.98
C THR A 236 -9.20 -11.57 17.61
N VAL A 237 -9.42 -10.61 16.71
CA VAL A 237 -9.09 -10.71 15.26
C VAL A 237 -8.01 -9.72 14.77
N ASN A 238 -7.30 -9.05 15.67
CA ASN A 238 -6.30 -8.06 15.29
C ASN A 238 -4.92 -8.69 15.00
N ASP A 239 -4.11 -8.02 14.19
CA ASP A 239 -2.71 -8.34 13.97
C ASP A 239 -1.78 -7.47 14.85
N ASN A 240 -2.33 -6.46 15.52
CA ASN A 240 -1.58 -5.47 16.30
C ASN A 240 -2.04 -5.45 17.76
N TRP A 241 -1.61 -6.46 18.53
CA TRP A 241 -2.06 -6.67 19.90
C TRP A 241 -1.33 -5.75 20.89
N MET A 242 -2.08 -5.08 21.75
CA MET A 242 -1.52 -4.37 22.91
C MET A 242 -1.29 -5.38 24.04
N TYR A 243 -0.03 -5.57 24.45
CA TYR A 243 0.33 -6.42 25.57
C TYR A 243 -0.26 -5.87 26.87
N GLN A 244 -0.89 -6.75 27.63
CA GLN A 244 -1.40 -6.43 28.95
C GLN A 244 -0.85 -7.47 29.93
N LYS A 245 -0.29 -7.01 31.05
CA LYS A 245 0.25 -7.88 32.11
C LYS A 245 -0.91 -8.50 32.90
N ASN A 246 -1.56 -9.48 32.28
CA ASN A 246 -2.74 -10.17 32.79
C ASN A 246 -2.65 -11.65 32.43
N ILE A 247 -2.90 -12.55 33.39
CA ILE A 247 -2.77 -14.00 33.19
C ILE A 247 -3.63 -14.49 32.02
N GLN A 248 -4.88 -14.01 31.91
CA GLN A 248 -5.79 -14.40 30.82
C GLN A 248 -5.28 -13.93 29.46
N PHE A 249 -4.71 -12.72 29.41
CA PHE A 249 -4.09 -12.22 28.18
C PHE A 249 -2.88 -13.06 27.77
N GLU A 250 -2.02 -13.40 28.73
CA GLU A 250 -0.81 -14.19 28.47
C GLU A 250 -1.10 -15.64 28.07
N GLU A 251 -2.15 -16.25 28.63
CA GLU A 251 -2.65 -17.56 28.20
C GLU A 251 -3.17 -17.50 26.76
N LEU A 252 -4.01 -16.51 26.46
CA LEU A 252 -4.53 -16.30 25.10
C LEU A 252 -3.40 -16.05 24.10
N LEU A 253 -2.39 -15.28 24.47
CA LEU A 253 -1.23 -14.99 23.63
C LEU A 253 -0.49 -16.28 23.25
N LYS A 254 -0.35 -17.23 24.19
CA LYS A 254 0.26 -18.54 23.95
C LYS A 254 -0.59 -19.43 23.07
N GLU A 255 -1.90 -19.49 23.31
CA GLU A 255 -2.82 -20.32 22.53
C GLU A 255 -2.89 -19.88 21.06
N MET A 256 -2.87 -18.57 20.83
CA MET A 256 -3.03 -17.97 19.51
C MET A 256 -1.71 -17.81 18.74
N TYR A 257 -0.55 -18.06 19.37
CA TYR A 257 0.79 -17.89 18.78
C TYR A 257 0.98 -16.54 18.07
N ILE A 258 0.50 -15.45 18.67
CA ILE A 258 0.53 -14.12 18.06
C ILE A 258 1.98 -13.64 17.93
N PRO A 259 2.55 -13.41 16.72
CA PRO A 259 3.97 -13.14 16.56
C PRO A 259 4.36 -11.68 16.78
N LYS A 260 3.38 -10.77 16.94
CA LYS A 260 3.59 -9.32 17.04
C LYS A 260 2.77 -8.70 18.18
N ILE A 261 3.42 -7.94 19.05
CA ILE A 261 2.76 -7.21 20.14
C ILE A 261 3.37 -5.82 20.33
N ASN A 262 2.56 -4.89 20.84
CA ASN A 262 2.96 -3.57 21.30
C ASN A 262 2.85 -3.48 22.82
N VAL A 263 3.80 -2.85 23.46
CA VAL A 263 3.89 -2.70 24.92
C VAL A 263 3.93 -1.22 25.23
N ILE A 264 3.11 -0.73 26.16
CA ILE A 264 3.03 0.70 26.49
C ILE A 264 3.09 0.90 28.00
N ASN A 265 3.89 1.88 28.46
CA ASN A 265 3.97 2.33 29.85
C ASN A 265 4.25 1.19 30.86
N LEU A 266 5.13 0.25 30.50
CA LEU A 266 5.49 -0.88 31.39
C LEU A 266 6.99 -0.85 31.69
N GLN A 267 7.31 -0.77 32.98
CA GLN A 267 8.69 -0.74 33.49
C GLN A 267 9.32 -2.13 33.64
N GLU A 268 8.51 -3.17 33.86
CA GLU A 268 9.02 -4.53 34.03
C GLU A 268 8.16 -5.52 33.25
N ILE A 269 8.78 -6.12 32.24
CA ILE A 269 8.16 -7.13 31.39
C ILE A 269 9.10 -8.30 31.14
N ASN A 270 8.58 -9.51 31.29
CA ASN A 270 9.29 -10.74 30.94
C ASN A 270 8.51 -11.50 29.87
N LEU A 271 8.94 -11.29 28.63
CA LEU A 271 8.39 -11.92 27.43
C LEU A 271 9.16 -13.17 27.01
N LYS A 272 10.24 -13.53 27.70
CA LYS A 272 11.13 -14.66 27.35
C LYS A 272 10.39 -15.99 27.21
N LYS A 273 9.25 -16.14 27.89
CA LYS A 273 8.36 -17.31 27.85
C LYS A 273 7.52 -17.44 26.57
N PHE A 274 7.57 -16.45 25.67
CA PHE A 274 6.83 -16.42 24.41
C PHE A 274 7.80 -16.50 23.24
N ASP A 275 8.35 -17.69 23.00
CA ASP A 275 9.37 -17.96 21.97
C ASP A 275 8.88 -17.75 20.52
N PHE A 276 7.57 -17.71 20.31
CA PHE A 276 6.93 -17.42 19.02
C PHE A 276 6.90 -15.93 18.64
N LEU A 277 7.21 -15.01 19.55
CA LEU A 277 7.25 -13.58 19.23
C LEU A 277 8.41 -13.29 18.27
N ARG A 278 8.11 -12.52 17.21
CA ARG A 278 9.06 -12.13 16.15
C ARG A 278 9.21 -10.63 16.00
N SER A 279 8.21 -9.85 16.41
CA SER A 279 8.22 -8.39 16.34
C SER A 279 7.66 -7.78 17.61
N LEU A 280 8.36 -6.78 18.16
CA LEU A 280 7.92 -6.05 19.35
C LEU A 280 7.93 -4.55 19.10
N SER A 281 6.95 -3.84 19.65
CA SER A 281 6.97 -2.38 19.74
C SER A 281 6.86 -1.97 21.20
N PHE A 282 7.64 -0.99 21.63
CA PHE A 282 7.64 -0.45 22.98
C PHE A 282 7.39 1.07 22.92
N ASP A 283 6.45 1.57 23.72
CA ASP A 283 6.20 3.00 23.92
C ASP A 283 6.31 3.31 25.42
N LYS A 284 7.20 4.23 25.80
CA LYS A 284 7.44 4.62 27.21
C LYS A 284 7.71 3.42 28.13
N CYS A 285 8.59 2.52 27.70
CA CYS A 285 8.97 1.33 28.47
C CYS A 285 10.47 1.31 28.78
N GLU A 286 10.83 0.64 29.86
CA GLU A 286 12.21 0.26 30.18
C GLU A 286 12.28 -1.27 30.18
N VAL A 287 13.14 -1.88 29.35
CA VAL A 287 13.15 -3.34 29.17
C VAL A 287 14.57 -3.88 29.11
N ASP A 288 14.81 -4.99 29.79
CA ASP A 288 16.05 -5.75 29.64
C ASP A 288 15.89 -6.79 28.52
N ALA A 289 16.80 -6.79 27.54
CA ALA A 289 16.83 -7.77 26.45
C ALA A 289 16.92 -9.23 26.95
N LEU A 290 17.47 -9.49 28.14
CA LEU A 290 17.52 -10.83 28.73
C LEU A 290 16.14 -11.39 29.08
N ASN A 291 15.15 -10.51 29.20
CA ASN A 291 13.74 -10.81 29.44
C ASN A 291 12.93 -10.91 28.15
N LEU A 292 13.57 -10.86 26.98
CA LEU A 292 12.94 -10.97 25.68
C LEU A 292 13.25 -12.32 25.00
N PRO A 293 12.40 -12.77 24.06
CA PRO A 293 12.69 -13.93 23.22
C PRO A 293 13.95 -13.73 22.37
N LYS A 294 14.70 -14.81 22.12
CA LYS A 294 15.96 -14.74 21.35
C LYS A 294 15.75 -14.50 19.86
N GLU A 295 14.65 -15.00 19.31
CA GLU A 295 14.35 -14.99 17.87
C GLU A 295 13.52 -13.77 17.44
N ILE A 296 13.68 -12.62 18.10
CA ILE A 296 13.05 -11.37 17.68
C ILE A 296 13.81 -10.83 16.46
N HIS A 297 13.08 -10.54 15.39
CA HIS A 297 13.65 -10.00 14.15
C HIS A 297 13.44 -8.48 14.02
N HIS A 298 12.39 -7.93 14.64
CA HIS A 298 12.02 -6.52 14.52
C HIS A 298 11.68 -5.91 15.88
N ILE A 299 12.28 -4.76 16.20
CA ILE A 299 11.95 -3.96 17.37
C ILE A 299 11.71 -2.50 16.98
N THR A 300 10.62 -1.92 17.47
CA THR A 300 10.39 -0.48 17.48
C THR A 300 10.39 0.03 18.91
N LEU A 301 11.19 1.05 19.21
CA LEU A 301 11.25 1.76 20.49
C LEU A 301 10.79 3.18 20.29
N LYS A 302 9.85 3.62 21.13
CA LYS A 302 9.36 4.98 21.18
C LYS A 302 9.45 5.49 22.61
N GLU A 303 10.23 6.55 22.83
CA GLU A 303 10.43 7.12 24.18
C GLU A 303 10.78 6.03 25.22
N SER A 304 11.51 4.99 24.78
CA SER A 304 11.74 3.76 25.54
C SER A 304 13.22 3.41 25.52
N ASP A 305 13.67 2.71 26.56
CA ASP A 305 15.05 2.24 26.68
C ASP A 305 15.08 0.71 26.73
N ILE A 306 15.98 0.11 25.95
CA ILE A 306 16.31 -1.32 26.06
C ILE A 306 17.76 -1.48 26.51
N PHE A 307 17.93 -2.13 27.66
CA PHE A 307 19.23 -2.53 28.17
C PHE A 307 19.65 -3.86 27.55
N HIS A 308 20.96 -4.03 27.33
CA HIS A 308 21.56 -5.26 26.79
C HIS A 308 21.06 -5.67 25.39
N ILE A 309 20.62 -4.70 24.57
CA ILE A 309 20.06 -4.96 23.24
C ILE A 309 21.00 -5.79 22.35
N GLU A 310 22.31 -5.69 22.54
CA GLU A 310 23.33 -6.47 21.82
C GLU A 310 23.17 -7.99 21.96
N GLN A 311 22.46 -8.47 22.98
CA GLN A 311 22.17 -9.88 23.20
C GLN A 311 21.13 -10.45 22.21
N LEU A 312 20.39 -9.57 21.51
CA LEU A 312 19.37 -9.96 20.54
C LEU A 312 19.99 -10.30 19.19
N THR A 313 20.64 -11.46 19.11
CA THR A 313 21.40 -11.89 17.92
C THR A 313 20.54 -12.08 16.68
N SER A 314 19.24 -12.34 16.80
CA SER A 314 18.36 -12.49 15.62
C SER A 314 17.76 -11.17 15.14
N LEU A 315 18.04 -10.04 15.80
CA LEU A 315 17.45 -8.75 15.45
C LEU A 315 17.98 -8.24 14.12
N GLN A 316 17.08 -8.07 13.14
CA GLN A 316 17.40 -7.61 11.79
C GLN A 316 17.07 -6.14 11.57
N GLU A 317 16.00 -5.64 12.20
CA GLU A 317 15.54 -4.25 12.06
C GLU A 317 15.26 -3.63 13.44
N LEU A 318 15.85 -2.45 13.66
CA LEU A 318 15.68 -1.64 14.86
C LEU A 318 15.20 -0.24 14.47
N ILE A 319 14.07 0.18 15.04
CA ILE A 319 13.51 1.52 14.86
C ILE A 319 13.50 2.22 16.21
N LEU A 320 14.10 3.39 16.29
CA LEU A 320 14.22 4.22 17.50
C LEU A 320 13.52 5.56 17.24
N ILE A 321 12.60 5.95 18.12
CA ILE A 321 11.81 7.16 18.02
C ILE A 321 11.89 7.89 19.35
N ASN A 322 12.41 9.11 19.35
CA ASN A 322 12.55 9.96 20.54
C ASN A 322 13.17 9.22 21.74
N CYS A 323 14.13 8.33 21.47
CA CYS A 323 14.88 7.60 22.49
C CYS A 323 16.06 8.44 22.96
N THR A 324 16.48 8.26 24.21
CA THR A 324 17.56 9.06 24.80
C THR A 324 18.90 8.34 24.82
N PHE A 325 18.90 7.02 24.66
CA PHE A 325 20.10 6.20 24.78
C PHE A 325 20.07 4.95 23.89
N LEU A 326 21.25 4.50 23.48
CA LEU A 326 21.51 3.18 22.90
C LEU A 326 22.92 2.73 23.31
N SER A 327 23.03 1.60 24.02
CA SER A 327 24.34 1.09 24.49
C SER A 327 25.20 0.54 23.36
N SER A 328 24.59 -0.25 22.47
CA SER A 328 25.25 -0.97 21.39
C SER A 328 24.23 -1.36 20.32
N LEU A 329 24.72 -1.73 19.13
CA LEU A 329 23.88 -2.32 18.08
C LEU A 329 24.05 -3.86 18.06
N PRO A 330 22.96 -4.61 17.87
CA PRO A 330 23.05 -6.06 17.66
C PRO A 330 23.85 -6.40 16.39
N ILE A 331 24.61 -7.50 16.44
CA ILE A 331 25.58 -7.83 15.39
C ILE A 331 24.93 -8.07 14.01
N HIS A 332 23.77 -8.73 13.96
CA HIS A 332 23.03 -9.03 12.72
C HIS A 332 21.97 -7.97 12.36
N CYS A 333 21.99 -6.81 13.02
CA CYS A 333 21.08 -5.71 12.69
C CYS A 333 21.44 -5.15 11.31
N THR A 334 20.57 -5.37 10.32
CA THR A 334 20.76 -4.94 8.93
C THR A 334 20.16 -3.58 8.62
N LYS A 335 19.16 -3.15 9.41
CA LYS A 335 18.47 -1.88 9.24
C LYS A 335 18.27 -1.15 10.56
N LEU A 336 18.68 0.11 10.58
CA LEU A 336 18.52 1.03 11.71
C LEU A 336 17.81 2.29 11.24
N LYS A 337 16.72 2.62 11.92
CA LYS A 337 16.04 3.91 11.76
C LYS A 337 16.05 4.67 13.07
N MET A 338 16.50 5.91 13.05
CA MET A 338 16.46 6.82 14.19
C MET A 338 15.64 8.06 13.85
N ASP A 339 14.63 8.37 14.65
CA ASP A 339 13.79 9.55 14.54
C ASP A 339 13.84 10.33 15.86
N GLN A 340 14.23 11.61 15.80
CA GLN A 340 14.34 12.50 16.95
C GLN A 340 15.22 11.95 18.10
N CYS A 341 16.24 11.16 17.77
CA CYS A 341 17.19 10.62 18.74
C CYS A 341 18.38 11.57 18.90
N LEU A 342 18.59 12.09 20.10
CA LEU A 342 19.60 13.12 20.39
C LEU A 342 20.97 12.56 20.79
N PHE A 343 21.15 11.25 20.76
CA PHE A 343 22.44 10.59 21.00
C PHE A 343 23.10 10.17 19.67
N ASN A 344 24.43 10.08 19.67
CA ASN A 344 25.16 9.49 18.54
C ASN A 344 25.05 7.97 18.60
N ILE A 345 25.02 7.32 17.43
CA ILE A 345 25.07 5.86 17.37
C ILE A 345 26.36 5.39 18.08
N PRO A 346 26.28 4.40 18.99
CA PRO A 346 27.48 3.85 19.61
C PRO A 346 28.38 3.21 18.56
N LYS A 347 29.69 3.21 18.82
CA LYS A 347 30.67 2.59 17.92
C LYS A 347 30.34 1.10 17.74
N ILE A 348 30.24 0.70 16.48
CA ILE A 348 29.70 -0.60 16.08
C ILE A 348 30.81 -1.66 16.06
N PRO A 349 30.50 -2.94 16.37
CA PRO A 349 31.41 -4.06 16.13
C PRO A 349 31.90 -4.10 14.68
N ILE A 350 33.14 -4.56 14.47
CA ILE A 350 33.76 -4.67 13.13
C ILE A 350 32.92 -5.56 12.19
N ASP A 351 32.26 -6.57 12.75
CA ASP A 351 31.49 -7.59 12.03
C ASP A 351 30.00 -7.28 11.89
N ASN A 352 29.57 -6.04 12.15
CA ASN A 352 28.16 -5.70 12.05
C ASN A 352 27.65 -5.67 10.61
N GLU A 353 26.42 -6.15 10.42
CA GLU A 353 25.79 -6.36 9.11
C GLU A 353 24.91 -5.19 8.64
N LEU A 354 25.03 -4.00 9.24
CA LEU A 354 24.17 -2.87 8.90
C LEU A 354 24.36 -2.44 7.43
N LYS A 355 23.26 -2.48 6.68
CA LYS A 355 23.18 -2.13 5.26
C LYS A 355 22.31 -0.92 5.01
N GLU A 356 21.38 -0.61 5.91
CA GLU A 356 20.42 0.49 5.78
C GLU A 356 20.42 1.35 7.04
N LEU A 357 20.63 2.66 6.84
CA LEU A 357 20.61 3.64 7.91
C LEU A 357 19.72 4.82 7.52
N ASP A 358 18.65 5.04 8.28
CA ASP A 358 17.78 6.19 8.12
C ASP A 358 17.82 7.08 9.37
N LEU A 359 18.21 8.34 9.19
CA LEU A 359 18.31 9.33 10.26
C LEU A 359 17.31 10.46 10.00
N PHE A 360 16.40 10.68 10.95
CA PHE A 360 15.39 11.73 10.93
C PHE A 360 15.56 12.60 12.18
N LYS A 361 15.83 13.91 12.01
CA LYS A 361 16.01 14.86 13.14
C LYS A 361 16.91 14.33 14.26
N SER A 362 17.92 13.54 13.90
CA SER A 362 18.77 12.80 14.84
C SER A 362 20.24 13.21 14.63
N ASN A 363 21.08 12.92 15.62
CA ASN A 363 22.51 13.14 15.48
C ASN A 363 23.14 12.17 14.46
N ALA A 364 24.15 12.65 13.74
CA ALA A 364 24.63 12.03 12.50
C ALA A 364 26.16 11.84 12.43
N ASP A 365 26.79 11.37 13.51
CA ASP A 365 28.16 10.85 13.36
C ASP A 365 28.11 9.48 12.69
N ILE A 366 28.42 9.44 11.40
CA ILE A 366 28.43 8.22 10.59
C ILE A 366 29.83 7.83 10.12
N SER A 367 30.89 8.39 10.71
CA SER A 367 32.27 8.26 10.24
C SER A 367 32.80 6.81 10.18
N TYR A 368 32.17 5.88 10.89
CA TYR A 368 32.57 4.47 11.00
C TYR A 368 31.75 3.51 10.13
N PHE A 369 30.74 3.97 9.40
CA PHE A 369 29.93 3.10 8.54
C PHE A 369 30.51 3.01 7.13
N THR A 370 31.06 1.86 6.73
CA THR A 370 31.67 1.68 5.40
C THR A 370 30.90 0.73 4.48
N ASN A 371 30.03 -0.12 5.05
CA ASN A 371 29.34 -1.20 4.35
C ASN A 371 27.87 -0.89 3.99
N LEU A 372 27.41 0.34 4.22
CA LEU A 372 26.02 0.72 3.94
C LEU A 372 25.72 0.63 2.44
N THR A 373 24.54 0.12 2.13
CA THR A 373 23.95 0.15 0.78
C THR A 373 22.92 1.26 0.62
N ASN A 374 22.25 1.64 1.71
CA ASN A 374 21.22 2.67 1.75
C ASN A 374 21.48 3.64 2.91
N LEU A 375 21.50 4.93 2.62
CA LEU A 375 21.68 6.00 3.60
C LEU A 375 20.69 7.14 3.36
N CYS A 376 19.90 7.47 4.37
CA CYS A 376 18.91 8.55 4.31
C CYS A 376 19.12 9.54 5.46
N PHE A 377 19.19 10.82 5.10
CA PHE A 377 19.15 11.93 6.04
C PHE A 377 17.89 12.75 5.81
N ASN A 378 17.17 13.05 6.89
CA ASN A 378 16.00 13.91 6.86
C ASN A 378 16.01 14.90 8.02
N SER A 379 15.94 16.20 7.72
CA SER A 379 15.86 17.26 8.73
C SER A 379 17.06 17.24 9.69
N ILE A 380 18.27 17.07 9.14
CA ILE A 380 19.51 16.92 9.90
C ILE A 380 20.54 17.99 9.48
N LYS A 381 21.37 18.39 10.43
CA LYS A 381 22.57 19.19 10.19
C LYS A 381 23.77 18.27 10.00
N ILE A 382 24.39 18.30 8.83
CA ILE A 382 25.55 17.46 8.50
C ILE A 382 26.82 18.31 8.59
N THR A 383 27.70 17.94 9.52
CA THR A 383 28.97 18.64 9.80
C THR A 383 30.22 17.81 9.50
N ASN A 384 30.06 16.50 9.25
CA ASN A 384 31.16 15.55 9.03
C ASN A 384 31.11 14.99 7.60
N LYS A 385 32.28 14.62 7.06
CA LYS A 385 32.37 14.03 5.71
C LYS A 385 31.78 12.62 5.73
N LEU A 386 31.24 12.20 4.58
CA LEU A 386 30.88 10.80 4.39
C LEU A 386 32.17 9.95 4.40
N PRO A 387 32.21 8.82 5.13
CA PRO A 387 33.29 7.85 4.98
C PRO A 387 33.25 7.23 3.57
N LYS A 388 34.34 6.55 3.21
CA LYS A 388 34.43 5.86 1.93
C LYS A 388 33.52 4.63 1.92
N MET A 389 32.31 4.79 1.38
CA MET A 389 31.31 3.72 1.25
C MET A 389 31.29 3.19 -0.19
N ASN A 390 31.99 2.09 -0.46
CA ASN A 390 32.10 1.53 -1.82
C ASN A 390 30.85 0.76 -2.28
N GLN A 391 29.94 0.44 -1.36
CA GLN A 391 28.74 -0.35 -1.64
C GLN A 391 27.44 0.48 -1.61
N LEU A 392 27.55 1.79 -1.36
CA LEU A 392 26.40 2.67 -1.21
C LEU A 392 25.68 2.82 -2.55
N LYS A 393 24.46 2.28 -2.66
CA LYS A 393 23.63 2.34 -3.88
C LYS A 393 22.63 3.48 -3.83
N ARG A 394 22.08 3.78 -2.64
CA ARG A 394 21.07 4.82 -2.44
C ARG A 394 21.54 5.83 -1.40
N LEU A 395 21.53 7.11 -1.79
CA LEU A 395 21.83 8.22 -0.89
C LEU A 395 20.72 9.26 -1.00
N SER A 396 20.19 9.68 0.14
CA SER A 396 19.06 10.62 0.22
C SER A 396 19.34 11.72 1.22
N PHE A 397 19.15 12.96 0.80
CA PHE A 397 19.15 14.15 1.65
C PHE A 397 17.80 14.86 1.50
N THR A 398 17.07 15.02 2.60
CA THR A 398 15.81 15.74 2.64
C THR A 398 15.85 16.77 3.75
N ARG A 399 15.54 18.04 3.48
CA ARG A 399 15.54 19.09 4.52
C ARG A 399 16.85 19.17 5.30
N CYS A 400 17.99 18.93 4.66
CA CYS A 400 19.28 18.88 5.35
C CYS A 400 20.03 20.22 5.27
N VAL A 401 20.80 20.54 6.32
CA VAL A 401 21.73 21.67 6.34
C VAL A 401 23.14 21.13 6.33
N ILE A 402 23.83 21.25 5.19
CA ILE A 402 25.20 20.80 5.02
C ILE A 402 26.16 21.97 5.31
N LYS A 403 27.09 21.79 6.24
CA LYS A 403 28.08 22.82 6.63
C LYS A 403 29.47 22.63 6.01
N ILE A 404 29.72 21.48 5.39
CA ILE A 404 30.99 21.14 4.76
C ILE A 404 30.75 20.56 3.37
N GLN A 405 31.72 20.64 2.46
CA GLN A 405 31.57 19.98 1.17
C GLN A 405 31.50 18.45 1.33
N LEU A 406 30.43 17.83 0.80
CA LEU A 406 30.18 16.38 0.82
C LEU A 406 30.37 15.78 -0.57
N ASP A 407 31.29 14.84 -0.70
CA ASP A 407 31.50 14.09 -1.94
C ASP A 407 30.54 12.89 -2.03
N VAL A 408 29.77 12.82 -3.11
CA VAL A 408 28.85 11.69 -3.36
C VAL A 408 29.65 10.50 -3.92
N PRO A 409 29.59 9.31 -3.30
CA PRO A 409 30.36 8.15 -3.74
C PRO A 409 29.97 7.69 -5.15
N SER A 410 30.96 7.22 -5.92
CA SER A 410 30.77 6.69 -7.28
C SER A 410 29.88 5.44 -7.35
N SER A 411 29.70 4.71 -6.25
CA SER A 411 28.82 3.54 -6.17
C SER A 411 27.32 3.90 -6.20
N VAL A 412 26.97 5.17 -5.95
CA VAL A 412 25.59 5.62 -5.85
C VAL A 412 24.91 5.51 -7.22
N THR A 413 23.78 4.82 -7.26
CA THR A 413 22.94 4.65 -8.46
C THR A 413 21.60 5.35 -8.34
N GLN A 414 21.14 5.61 -7.11
CA GLN A 414 19.92 6.33 -6.79
C GLN A 414 20.26 7.49 -5.85
N PHE A 415 20.00 8.71 -6.30
CA PHE A 415 20.31 9.92 -5.54
C PHE A 415 19.06 10.75 -5.30
N CYS A 416 18.83 11.17 -4.06
CA CYS A 416 17.72 12.04 -3.70
C CYS A 416 18.23 13.30 -3.00
N ILE A 417 17.78 14.45 -3.51
CA ILE A 417 17.92 15.76 -2.89
C ILE A 417 16.52 16.39 -2.83
N SER A 418 16.06 16.76 -1.65
CA SER A 418 14.74 17.36 -1.48
C SER A 418 14.79 18.49 -0.46
N THR A 419 14.26 19.65 -0.80
CA THR A 419 14.14 20.80 0.10
C THR A 419 15.49 21.06 0.75
N MET A 420 16.49 21.50 -0.02
CA MET A 420 17.80 21.95 0.49
C MET A 420 18.66 22.61 -0.58
N SER A 421 19.75 23.24 -0.16
CA SER A 421 20.79 23.75 -1.06
C SER A 421 21.72 22.63 -1.52
N ASP A 422 22.05 22.65 -2.81
CA ASP A 422 22.98 21.72 -3.46
C ASP A 422 24.44 22.21 -3.44
N LYS A 423 24.70 23.47 -3.06
CA LYS A 423 26.02 24.12 -3.17
C LYS A 423 27.15 23.39 -2.46
N MET A 424 26.84 22.69 -1.38
CA MET A 424 27.83 21.94 -0.58
C MET A 424 27.92 20.46 -0.96
N ILE A 425 27.22 20.02 -2.01
CA ILE A 425 27.29 18.66 -2.51
C ILE A 425 28.20 18.63 -3.73
N SER A 426 29.23 17.80 -3.66
CA SER A 426 30.20 17.55 -4.72
C SER A 426 29.83 16.28 -5.45
N LEU A 427 29.54 16.41 -6.74
CA LEU A 427 29.08 15.31 -7.60
C LEU A 427 30.17 14.81 -8.58
N SER A 428 31.42 15.19 -8.39
CA SER A 428 32.54 14.91 -9.31
C SER A 428 32.78 13.41 -9.56
N GLU A 429 32.55 12.56 -8.56
CA GLU A 429 32.73 11.11 -8.64
C GLU A 429 31.43 10.35 -9.01
N ALA A 430 30.28 11.01 -9.00
CA ALA A 430 28.94 10.40 -9.01
C ALA A 430 28.46 9.99 -10.42
N LYS A 431 29.29 9.27 -11.17
CA LYS A 431 29.08 8.95 -12.60
C LYS A 431 28.03 7.86 -12.87
N ASN A 432 27.66 7.08 -11.85
CA ASN A 432 26.79 5.91 -12.00
C ASN A 432 25.33 6.15 -11.61
N ILE A 433 24.96 7.41 -11.31
CA ILE A 433 23.60 7.76 -10.94
C ILE A 433 22.68 7.53 -12.14
N LYS A 434 21.74 6.59 -11.99
CA LYS A 434 20.73 6.26 -13.01
C LYS A 434 19.38 6.88 -12.71
N ARG A 435 19.07 7.08 -11.41
CA ARG A 435 17.81 7.63 -10.92
C ARG A 435 18.07 8.80 -9.99
N ILE A 436 17.43 9.93 -10.26
CA ILE A 436 17.54 11.15 -9.46
C ILE A 436 16.16 11.58 -9.00
N LYS A 437 16.03 11.88 -7.71
CA LYS A 437 14.89 12.61 -7.16
C LYS A 437 15.36 13.97 -6.70
N CYS A 438 14.87 15.02 -7.33
CA CYS A 438 15.21 16.41 -7.05
C CYS A 438 13.93 17.21 -6.84
N VAL A 439 13.62 17.58 -5.60
CA VAL A 439 12.37 18.27 -5.24
C VAL A 439 12.68 19.51 -4.43
N ASP A 440 12.20 20.68 -4.83
CA ASP A 440 12.39 21.96 -4.15
C ASP A 440 13.85 22.25 -3.77
N ILE A 441 14.72 22.54 -4.74
CA ILE A 441 16.06 23.08 -4.43
C ILE A 441 15.90 24.51 -3.91
N VAL A 442 16.51 24.80 -2.77
CA VAL A 442 16.34 26.09 -2.08
C VAL A 442 17.69 26.66 -1.67
N ASN A 443 17.77 27.99 -1.55
CA ASN A 443 19.02 28.66 -1.21
C ASN A 443 19.51 28.34 0.20
N GLU A 444 18.61 28.40 1.18
CA GLU A 444 18.91 28.18 2.60
C GLU A 444 17.74 27.49 3.29
N ILE A 445 18.03 26.79 4.38
CA ILE A 445 17.03 26.14 5.21
C ILE A 445 17.27 26.47 6.66
N ASN A 446 16.19 26.87 7.32
CA ASN A 446 16.08 26.87 8.76
C ASN A 446 15.41 25.55 9.20
N LEU A 447 16.10 24.74 10.01
CA LEU A 447 15.55 23.49 10.53
C LEU A 447 14.45 23.75 11.58
N ASP A 448 14.43 24.94 12.19
CA ASP A 448 13.50 25.32 13.26
C ASP A 448 12.15 25.83 12.73
N GLU A 449 12.02 26.09 11.43
CA GLU A 449 10.78 26.58 10.82
C GLU A 449 9.89 25.42 10.32
N LEU A 450 8.66 25.38 10.84
CA LEU A 450 7.64 24.38 10.46
C LEU A 450 6.99 24.68 9.11
N TYR A 451 6.90 25.96 8.72
CA TYR A 451 6.27 26.42 7.50
C TYR A 451 7.29 27.13 6.63
N TYR A 452 7.69 26.47 5.54
CA TYR A 452 8.65 27.02 4.60
C TYR A 452 7.92 27.48 3.34
N TYR A 453 8.03 28.76 3.01
CA TYR A 453 7.71 29.26 1.67
C TYR A 453 9.00 29.19 0.84
N PRO A 454 9.12 28.23 -0.09
CA PRO A 454 10.36 28.06 -0.83
C PRO A 454 10.63 29.25 -1.74
N VAL A 455 11.71 29.99 -1.44
CA VAL A 455 12.43 30.73 -2.46
C VAL A 455 13.20 29.70 -3.29
N HIS A 456 12.54 29.25 -4.37
CA HIS A 456 13.10 28.27 -5.29
C HIS A 456 14.41 28.80 -5.89
N GLN A 457 15.42 27.93 -5.94
CA GLN A 457 16.70 28.20 -6.58
C GLN A 457 16.78 27.42 -7.89
N LYS A 458 17.36 28.04 -8.91
CA LYS A 458 17.76 27.32 -10.14
C LYS A 458 18.66 26.14 -9.80
N VAL A 459 18.50 25.06 -10.57
CA VAL A 459 19.35 23.86 -10.48
C VAL A 459 20.80 24.25 -10.75
N GLY A 460 21.72 23.94 -9.83
CA GLY A 460 23.13 24.24 -9.99
C GLY A 460 23.78 23.42 -11.12
N ASN A 461 24.86 23.95 -11.71
CA ASN A 461 25.60 23.30 -12.81
C ASN A 461 26.02 21.86 -12.51
N GLN A 462 26.43 21.56 -11.26
CA GLN A 462 26.85 20.20 -10.89
C GLN A 462 25.68 19.21 -10.95
N LEU A 463 24.52 19.60 -10.42
CA LEU A 463 23.34 18.76 -10.42
C LEU A 463 22.77 18.61 -11.83
N GLN A 464 22.77 19.69 -12.62
CA GLN A 464 22.42 19.65 -14.05
C GLN A 464 23.24 18.59 -14.81
N ASN A 465 24.56 18.57 -14.64
CA ASN A 465 25.44 17.61 -15.32
C ASN A 465 25.11 16.14 -14.99
N ILE A 466 24.71 15.84 -13.75
CA ILE A 466 24.30 14.47 -13.37
C ILE A 466 22.91 14.16 -13.93
N ILE A 467 21.97 15.12 -13.88
CA ILE A 467 20.63 14.96 -14.47
C ILE A 467 20.70 14.65 -15.96
N GLU A 468 21.59 15.31 -16.70
CA GLU A 468 21.83 15.05 -18.13
C GLU A 468 22.35 13.64 -18.42
N ASN A 469 22.87 12.93 -17.42
CA ASN A 469 23.39 11.57 -17.56
C ASN A 469 22.50 10.49 -16.93
N ALA A 470 21.44 10.87 -16.22
CA ALA A 470 20.48 9.94 -15.64
C ALA A 470 19.50 9.38 -16.67
N ASN A 471 18.86 8.26 -16.31
CA ASN A 471 17.78 7.67 -17.11
C ASN A 471 16.39 8.03 -16.56
N GLU A 472 16.30 8.22 -15.24
CA GLU A 472 15.05 8.50 -14.53
C GLU A 472 15.18 9.76 -13.66
N LEU A 473 14.22 10.67 -13.77
CA LEU A 473 14.13 11.89 -12.98
C LEU A 473 12.77 11.97 -12.27
N ILE A 474 12.79 12.33 -10.99
CA ILE A 474 11.62 12.67 -10.18
C ILE A 474 11.77 14.10 -9.72
N CYS A 475 10.84 14.99 -10.04
CA CYS A 475 10.91 16.39 -9.62
C CYS A 475 9.52 17.04 -9.50
N THR A 476 9.49 18.29 -9.04
CA THR A 476 8.28 19.12 -9.08
C THR A 476 8.15 19.80 -10.44
N PRO A 477 6.93 20.17 -10.87
CA PRO A 477 6.71 20.96 -12.08
C PRO A 477 7.56 22.22 -12.19
N LEU A 478 7.76 22.93 -11.08
CA LEU A 478 8.51 24.20 -11.04
C LEU A 478 9.96 23.99 -11.48
N ILE A 479 10.59 22.88 -11.05
CA ILE A 479 11.99 22.56 -11.37
C ILE A 479 12.22 22.40 -12.88
N ILE A 480 11.21 21.94 -13.63
CA ILE A 480 11.34 21.79 -15.09
C ILE A 480 11.72 23.10 -15.76
N ASN A 481 11.18 24.23 -15.26
CA ASN A 481 11.45 25.57 -15.81
C ASN A 481 12.79 26.14 -15.32
N ASP A 482 13.40 25.53 -14.30
CA ASP A 482 14.61 26.00 -13.64
C ASP A 482 15.89 25.33 -14.16
N PHE A 483 15.78 24.38 -15.10
CA PHE A 483 16.93 23.77 -15.76
C PHE A 483 17.67 24.76 -16.66
N ILE A 484 19.00 24.65 -16.67
CA ILE A 484 19.87 25.48 -17.51
C ILE A 484 19.82 25.01 -18.97
N SER A 485 19.67 23.71 -19.16
CA SER A 485 19.61 23.01 -20.45
C SER A 485 18.62 21.85 -20.36
N THR A 486 17.97 21.52 -21.48
CA THR A 486 17.05 20.38 -21.56
C THR A 486 17.79 19.06 -21.33
N PRO A 487 17.37 18.21 -20.37
CA PRO A 487 17.99 16.91 -20.15
C PRO A 487 17.67 15.91 -21.28
N ASN A 488 18.63 15.67 -22.17
CA ASN A 488 18.40 14.87 -23.38
C ASN A 488 18.52 13.34 -23.21
N LYS A 489 18.84 12.82 -22.02
CA LYS A 489 18.95 11.36 -21.77
C LYS A 489 17.85 10.78 -20.87
N ILE A 490 17.02 11.63 -20.26
CA ILE A 490 15.94 11.19 -19.39
C ILE A 490 14.92 10.41 -20.21
N LYS A 491 14.72 9.14 -19.86
CA LYS A 491 13.74 8.24 -20.48
C LYS A 491 12.44 8.18 -19.70
N LYS A 492 12.50 8.40 -18.39
CA LYS A 492 11.37 8.39 -17.46
C LYS A 492 11.37 9.63 -16.59
N LEU A 493 10.28 10.38 -16.63
CA LEU A 493 10.06 11.57 -15.81
C LEU A 493 8.85 11.36 -14.89
N ILE A 494 9.01 11.65 -13.60
CA ILE A 494 7.93 11.60 -12.62
C ILE A 494 7.78 13.00 -12.01
N LEU A 495 6.63 13.62 -12.25
CA LEU A 495 6.29 14.93 -11.74
C LEU A 495 5.38 14.78 -10.53
N ILE A 496 5.85 15.22 -9.37
CA ILE A 496 5.09 15.15 -8.11
C ILE A 496 4.85 16.55 -7.55
N SER A 497 3.68 16.80 -6.96
CA SER A 497 3.45 17.98 -6.11
C SER A 497 3.50 17.57 -4.63
N GLN A 498 4.26 18.29 -3.81
CA GLN A 498 4.30 18.07 -2.35
C GLN A 498 3.27 18.87 -1.58
N TYR A 499 2.59 19.83 -2.21
CA TYR A 499 1.64 20.70 -1.52
C TYR A 499 0.38 20.95 -2.35
N SER A 500 -0.77 20.98 -1.67
CA SER A 500 -2.03 21.58 -2.15
C SER A 500 -1.93 23.11 -2.15
N VAL A 501 -0.75 23.66 -2.43
CA VAL A 501 -0.60 25.10 -2.63
C VAL A 501 -1.32 25.39 -3.92
N HIS A 502 -2.17 26.43 -3.90
CA HIS A 502 -2.70 27.07 -5.09
C HIS A 502 -1.54 27.57 -5.96
N THR A 503 -0.84 26.66 -6.62
CA THR A 503 0.27 26.97 -7.50
C THR A 503 -0.33 27.54 -8.76
N ILE A 504 0.16 28.73 -9.11
CA ILE A 504 -0.04 29.41 -10.38
C ILE A 504 -0.03 28.36 -11.48
N SER A 505 -1.13 28.26 -12.24
CA SER A 505 -1.22 27.34 -13.37
C SER A 505 0.01 27.53 -14.27
N SER A 506 0.88 26.52 -14.32
CA SER A 506 2.13 26.61 -15.07
C SER A 506 2.01 25.81 -16.36
N ILE A 507 2.57 26.36 -17.44
CA ILE A 507 2.72 25.62 -18.69
C ILE A 507 4.05 24.88 -18.61
N ILE A 508 3.98 23.55 -18.60
CA ILE A 508 5.14 22.66 -18.55
C ILE A 508 5.38 22.17 -19.98
N ASN A 509 6.42 22.71 -20.61
CA ASN A 509 6.77 22.37 -21.99
C ASN A 509 7.88 21.31 -22.01
N LEU A 510 7.50 20.09 -22.35
CA LEU A 510 8.38 18.93 -22.53
C LEU A 510 8.61 18.60 -24.01
N HIS A 511 8.19 19.45 -24.95
CA HIS A 511 8.26 19.15 -26.38
C HIS A 511 9.69 18.81 -26.87
N SER A 512 10.69 19.45 -26.28
CA SER A 512 12.11 19.25 -26.59
C SER A 512 12.75 18.03 -25.93
N TRP A 513 12.01 17.26 -25.11
CA TRP A 513 12.53 16.10 -24.38
C TRP A 513 12.48 14.84 -25.26
N GLU A 514 13.28 14.80 -26.34
CA GLU A 514 13.17 13.78 -27.40
C GLU A 514 13.39 12.34 -26.91
N SER A 515 14.22 12.14 -25.88
CA SER A 515 14.50 10.82 -25.29
C SER A 515 13.42 10.35 -24.30
N LEU A 516 12.47 11.21 -23.92
CA LEU A 516 11.45 10.89 -22.94
C LEU A 516 10.45 9.90 -23.52
N ASN A 517 10.45 8.69 -22.97
CA ASN A 517 9.57 7.61 -23.39
C ASN A 517 8.38 7.42 -22.43
N GLU A 518 8.54 7.83 -21.17
CA GLU A 518 7.58 7.62 -20.10
C GLU A 518 7.45 8.86 -19.19
N LEU A 519 6.22 9.30 -18.97
CA LEU A 519 5.89 10.45 -18.14
C LEU A 519 4.82 10.10 -17.11
N TRP A 520 5.09 10.37 -15.84
CA TRP A 520 4.16 10.25 -14.73
C TRP A 520 3.83 11.63 -14.15
N ILE A 521 2.55 11.90 -13.96
CA ILE A 521 2.03 13.17 -13.50
C ILE A 521 1.19 12.92 -12.25
N GLU A 522 1.68 13.40 -11.12
CA GLU A 522 1.04 13.39 -9.79
C GLU A 522 0.97 14.84 -9.27
N THR A 523 0.36 15.71 -10.07
CA THR A 523 0.22 17.15 -9.79
C THR A 523 -1.06 17.69 -10.42
N SER A 524 -1.68 18.71 -9.81
CA SER A 524 -2.94 19.31 -10.28
C SER A 524 -2.73 20.71 -10.90
N ASP A 525 -3.71 21.22 -11.63
CA ASP A 525 -3.78 22.60 -12.15
C ASP A 525 -2.64 23.02 -13.11
N ASN A 526 -2.07 22.07 -13.86
CA ASN A 526 -0.98 22.32 -14.79
C ASN A 526 -1.38 22.05 -16.24
N LYS A 527 -0.78 22.80 -17.18
CA LYS A 527 -0.93 22.57 -18.62
C LYS A 527 0.35 21.96 -19.19
N PHE A 528 0.22 20.93 -20.00
CA PHE A 528 1.37 20.20 -20.55
C PHE A 528 1.45 20.31 -22.07
N ILE A 529 2.68 20.40 -22.56
CA ILE A 529 3.04 20.14 -23.96
C ILE A 529 4.03 18.97 -23.94
N LEU A 530 3.68 17.85 -24.55
CA LEU A 530 4.44 16.60 -24.48
C LEU A 530 5.36 16.43 -25.69
N PRO A 531 6.45 15.65 -25.58
CA PRO A 531 7.25 15.27 -26.73
C PRO A 531 6.50 14.25 -27.59
N ILE A 532 6.62 14.35 -28.91
CA ILE A 532 5.97 13.43 -29.86
C ILE A 532 6.48 11.98 -29.76
N THR A 533 7.65 11.79 -29.14
CA THR A 533 8.29 10.48 -28.93
C THR A 533 7.76 9.73 -27.71
N LEU A 534 6.92 10.37 -26.87
CA LEU A 534 6.38 9.79 -25.66
C LEU A 534 5.49 8.58 -25.99
N LYS A 535 5.76 7.43 -25.36
CA LYS A 535 4.97 6.20 -25.56
C LYS A 535 4.10 5.86 -24.36
N LYS A 536 4.48 6.28 -23.16
CA LYS A 536 3.78 5.95 -21.91
C LYS A 536 3.42 7.21 -21.14
N LEU A 537 2.13 7.35 -20.81
CA LEU A 537 1.62 8.47 -20.02
C LEU A 537 0.85 7.95 -18.82
N LEU A 538 1.17 8.49 -17.65
CA LEU A 538 0.48 8.20 -16.40
C LEU A 538 0.03 9.49 -15.74
N ILE A 539 -1.24 9.54 -15.35
CA ILE A 539 -1.81 10.62 -14.55
C ILE A 539 -2.50 10.03 -13.34
N LYS A 540 -2.06 10.42 -12.15
CA LYS A 540 -2.50 9.83 -10.89
C LYS A 540 -2.94 10.87 -9.88
N SER A 541 -4.17 10.74 -9.39
CA SER A 541 -4.72 11.59 -8.32
C SER A 541 -4.62 13.09 -8.64
N CYS A 542 -4.91 13.46 -9.89
CA CYS A 542 -4.75 14.84 -10.40
C CYS A 542 -6.09 15.49 -10.78
N TYR A 543 -6.19 16.81 -10.57
CA TYR A 543 -7.32 17.64 -10.98
C TYR A 543 -6.89 18.72 -11.98
N ASN A 544 -7.79 19.13 -12.88
CA ASN A 544 -7.61 20.24 -13.81
C ASN A 544 -6.32 20.20 -14.68
N ILE A 545 -5.91 19.02 -15.12
CA ILE A 545 -4.83 18.90 -16.11
C ILE A 545 -5.40 19.12 -17.52
N SER A 546 -4.67 19.88 -18.33
CA SER A 546 -4.88 19.94 -19.79
C SER A 546 -3.58 19.61 -20.53
N ILE A 547 -3.66 18.86 -21.62
CA ILE A 547 -2.53 18.51 -22.47
C ILE A 547 -2.81 19.03 -23.88
N ASN A 548 -2.03 20.01 -24.34
CA ASN A 548 -2.39 20.80 -25.52
C ASN A 548 -2.18 20.02 -26.84
N ASN A 549 -1.17 19.18 -26.92
CA ASN A 549 -0.79 18.46 -28.14
C ASN A 549 -1.01 16.94 -28.00
N LEU A 550 -1.94 16.50 -27.15
CA LEU A 550 -2.14 15.07 -26.88
C LEU A 550 -2.51 14.28 -28.14
N GLU A 551 -3.25 14.89 -29.06
CA GLU A 551 -3.68 14.27 -30.32
C GLU A 551 -2.48 13.95 -31.24
N ASP A 552 -1.41 14.74 -31.16
CA ASP A 552 -0.19 14.59 -31.96
C ASP A 552 0.78 13.54 -31.39
N VAL A 553 0.54 13.05 -30.17
CA VAL A 553 1.47 12.16 -29.44
C VAL A 553 0.98 10.71 -29.53
N LEU A 554 1.71 9.86 -30.26
CA LEU A 554 1.39 8.45 -30.48
C LEU A 554 1.65 7.57 -29.23
N LEU A 555 0.83 7.77 -28.19
CA LEU A 555 0.88 6.99 -26.95
C LEU A 555 0.51 5.53 -27.19
N LYS A 556 1.31 4.61 -26.65
CA LYS A 556 1.03 3.17 -26.62
C LYS A 556 0.37 2.74 -25.32
N GLU A 557 0.81 3.29 -24.19
CA GLU A 557 0.31 2.92 -22.85
C GLU A 557 -0.15 4.16 -22.10
N VAL A 558 -1.38 4.11 -21.56
CA VAL A 558 -1.99 5.22 -20.83
C VAL A 558 -2.60 4.73 -19.52
N TYR A 559 -2.30 5.43 -18.43
CA TYR A 559 -2.92 5.22 -17.11
C TYR A 559 -3.55 6.52 -16.63
N LEU A 560 -4.80 6.44 -16.19
CA LEU A 560 -5.57 7.57 -15.71
C LEU A 560 -6.34 7.20 -14.44
N GLU A 561 -6.05 7.91 -13.34
CA GLU A 561 -6.81 7.82 -12.09
C GLU A 561 -7.56 9.14 -11.89
N CYS A 562 -8.89 9.08 -11.79
CA CYS A 562 -9.80 10.22 -11.58
C CYS A 562 -9.89 11.28 -12.70
N ASN A 563 -8.86 11.45 -13.54
CA ASN A 563 -8.87 12.48 -14.59
C ASN A 563 -9.46 11.95 -15.91
N THR A 564 -10.64 12.48 -16.26
CA THR A 564 -11.41 12.06 -17.44
C THR A 564 -11.30 13.02 -18.62
N SER A 565 -10.78 14.23 -18.41
CA SER A 565 -10.85 15.33 -19.39
C SER A 565 -9.96 15.09 -20.61
N ILE A 566 -8.91 14.29 -20.48
CA ILE A 566 -7.98 14.03 -21.59
C ILE A 566 -8.45 12.90 -22.52
N ILE A 567 -9.41 12.08 -22.10
CA ILE A 567 -9.87 10.89 -22.83
C ILE A 567 -10.34 11.21 -24.25
N PRO A 568 -11.13 12.27 -24.50
CA PRO A 568 -11.59 12.62 -25.85
C PRO A 568 -10.45 12.92 -26.84
N HIS A 569 -9.25 13.22 -26.34
CA HIS A 569 -8.08 13.62 -27.11
C HIS A 569 -7.04 12.50 -27.25
N LEU A 570 -7.28 11.32 -26.65
CA LEU A 570 -6.42 10.15 -26.86
C LEU A 570 -6.62 9.60 -28.28
N ASN A 571 -5.52 9.36 -28.99
CA ASN A 571 -5.54 8.75 -30.32
C ASN A 571 -5.76 7.24 -30.28
N SER A 572 -6.12 6.64 -31.42
CA SER A 572 -6.38 5.20 -31.56
C SER A 572 -5.13 4.32 -31.44
N SER A 573 -3.92 4.88 -31.40
CA SER A 573 -2.66 4.12 -31.32
C SER A 573 -2.38 3.53 -29.93
N VAL A 574 -3.17 3.90 -28.93
CA VAL A 574 -3.12 3.32 -27.59
C VAL A 574 -3.36 1.80 -27.70
N GLU A 575 -2.41 1.02 -27.20
CA GLU A 575 -2.38 -0.45 -27.13
C GLU A 575 -2.72 -0.97 -25.73
N LYS A 576 -2.58 -0.12 -24.70
CA LYS A 576 -2.97 -0.41 -23.32
C LYS A 576 -3.54 0.84 -22.66
N LEU A 577 -4.76 0.75 -22.16
CA LEU A 577 -5.40 1.82 -21.40
C LEU A 577 -5.88 1.28 -20.06
N TYR A 578 -5.42 1.90 -18.98
CA TYR A 578 -6.04 1.75 -17.68
C TYR A 578 -6.70 3.05 -17.26
N PHE A 579 -7.89 2.90 -16.74
CA PHE A 579 -8.66 3.99 -16.22
C PHE A 579 -9.51 3.48 -15.06
N ASP A 580 -9.38 4.11 -13.91
CA ASP A 580 -10.22 3.84 -12.76
C ASP A 580 -11.13 5.04 -12.52
N THR A 581 -12.32 4.99 -13.11
CA THR A 581 -13.40 5.87 -12.65
C THR A 581 -14.70 5.12 -12.45
N TYR A 582 -15.38 5.58 -11.41
CA TYR A 582 -16.77 5.29 -11.14
C TYR A 582 -17.71 6.12 -12.03
N ASN A 583 -17.28 6.57 -13.22
CA ASN A 583 -18.14 7.27 -14.17
C ASN A 583 -18.57 6.34 -15.33
N LYS A 584 -19.84 5.92 -15.30
CA LYS A 584 -20.43 5.01 -16.30
C LYS A 584 -20.33 5.55 -17.73
N GLU A 585 -20.59 6.84 -17.94
CA GLU A 585 -20.61 7.44 -19.27
C GLU A 585 -19.22 7.47 -19.88
N VAL A 586 -18.21 7.80 -19.06
CA VAL A 586 -16.81 7.79 -19.51
C VAL A 586 -16.37 6.36 -19.85
N ASN A 587 -16.73 5.37 -19.03
CA ASN A 587 -16.45 3.96 -19.32
C ASN A 587 -17.09 3.50 -20.66
N ILE A 588 -18.33 3.91 -20.96
CA ILE A 588 -18.98 3.62 -22.25
C ILE A 588 -18.27 4.31 -23.42
N GLN A 589 -17.86 5.58 -23.26
CA GLN A 589 -17.12 6.31 -24.29
C GLN A 589 -15.78 5.65 -24.60
N LEU A 590 -15.07 5.18 -23.56
CA LEU A 590 -13.81 4.45 -23.71
C LEU A 590 -13.98 3.14 -24.49
N LEU A 591 -14.99 2.33 -24.16
CA LEU A 591 -15.30 1.10 -24.88
C LEU A 591 -15.59 1.36 -26.36
N LYS A 592 -16.31 2.43 -26.68
CA LYS A 592 -16.61 2.82 -28.07
C LYS A 592 -15.38 3.31 -28.83
N ARG A 593 -14.49 4.05 -28.17
CA ARG A 593 -13.32 4.68 -28.80
C ARG A 593 -12.16 3.71 -28.99
N PHE A 594 -12.03 2.72 -28.10
CA PHE A 594 -10.93 1.76 -28.08
C PHE A 594 -11.40 0.30 -28.13
N PRO A 595 -12.22 -0.11 -29.11
CA PRO A 595 -12.79 -1.45 -29.13
C PRO A 595 -11.72 -2.56 -29.21
N HIS A 596 -10.57 -2.27 -29.83
CA HIS A 596 -9.44 -3.20 -29.96
C HIS A 596 -8.70 -3.47 -28.64
N LEU A 597 -8.78 -2.57 -27.67
CA LEU A 597 -8.19 -2.76 -26.34
C LEU A 597 -8.98 -3.73 -25.48
N PHE A 598 -10.20 -4.02 -25.91
CA PHE A 598 -11.27 -4.55 -25.08
C PHE A 598 -11.99 -5.70 -25.77
N SER A 599 -11.37 -6.32 -26.79
CA SER A 599 -11.95 -7.45 -27.51
C SER A 599 -12.12 -8.66 -26.59
N ILE A 600 -13.37 -9.05 -26.44
CA ILE A 600 -13.77 -10.38 -25.98
C ILE A 600 -14.43 -11.00 -27.20
N GLU A 601 -13.84 -12.08 -27.70
CA GLU A 601 -14.57 -13.02 -28.56
C GLU A 601 -15.41 -13.97 -27.70
#